data_AF-A0A7Y6NSN7-F1
#
_entry.id   AF-A0A7Y6NSN7-F1
#
_cell.length_a   1.000
_cell.length_b   1.000
_cell.length_c   1.000
_cell.angle_alpha   90.00
_cell.angle_beta   90.00
_cell.angle_gamma   90.00
#
_symmetry.space_group_name_H-M   'P 1'
#
loop_
_entity.id
_entity.type
_entity.pdbx_description
1 polymer ?
#
loop_
_entity_poly.entity_id
_entity_poly.type
_entity_poly.pdbx_seq_one_letter_code
_entity_poly.pdbx_strand_id
1 'polypeptide(L)'
;MDVHRNFAQVAILDGGLVKDHGRFVMEREAVLAFANKVLTPEDDVVLEATGNTAIIVRLLTPFVRRVVIANPLQVRAIAWAKVKTDKIDAATLEPAPLV
;
A
#
# COMPACT_ATOMS: atom_id res chain seq x y z
N MET A 1 -0.66 5.10 1.17
CA MET A 1 -0.46 6.01 2.31
C MET A 1 -0.69 7.42 1.83
N ASP A 2 -1.64 8.11 2.44
CA ASP A 2 -1.81 9.54 2.26
C ASP A 2 -0.94 10.25 3.32
N VAL A 3 -0.02 11.09 2.87
CA VAL A 3 0.97 11.73 3.73
C VAL A 3 0.57 13.18 3.90
N HIS A 4 0.46 13.62 5.15
CA HIS A 4 0.29 15.03 5.49
C HIS A 4 1.50 15.53 6.26
N ARG A 5 1.53 16.84 6.54
CA ARG A 5 2.65 17.47 7.27
C ARG A 5 2.96 16.79 8.62
N ASN A 6 1.92 16.37 9.36
CA ASN A 6 2.07 15.90 10.74
C ASN A 6 1.68 14.43 10.94
N PHE A 7 1.02 13.81 9.98
CA PHE A 7 0.56 12.43 10.09
C PHE A 7 0.46 11.77 8.70
N ALA A 8 0.50 10.44 8.67
CA ALA A 8 0.12 9.65 7.51
C ALA A 8 -1.12 8.82 7.82
N GLN A 9 -2.04 8.73 6.87
CA GLN A 9 -3.16 7.78 6.87
C GLN A 9 -2.79 6.57 6.02
N VAL A 10 -3.09 5.37 6.52
CA VAL A 10 -2.74 4.11 5.88
C VAL A 10 -3.99 3.28 5.64
N ALA A 11 -4.14 2.84 4.39
CA ALA A 11 -5.02 1.75 4.02
C ALA A 11 -4.17 0.61 3.46
N ILE A 12 -4.53 -0.62 3.80
CA ILE A 12 -3.87 -1.84 3.32
C ILE A 12 -4.82 -2.55 2.37
N LEU A 13 -4.31 -2.93 1.21
CA LEU A 13 -5.03 -3.78 0.26
C LEU A 13 -4.42 -5.19 0.34
N ASP A 14 -5.21 -6.15 0.81
CA ASP A 14 -4.80 -7.54 1.00
C ASP A 14 -5.92 -8.45 0.50
N GLY A 15 -5.60 -9.37 -0.42
CA GLY A 15 -6.58 -10.25 -1.07
C GLY A 15 -7.75 -9.51 -1.73
N GLY A 16 -7.50 -8.37 -2.39
CA GLY A 16 -8.54 -7.53 -2.99
C GLY A 16 -9.42 -6.75 -2.00
N LEU A 17 -9.17 -6.88 -0.68
CA LEU A 17 -9.91 -6.19 0.37
C LEU A 17 -9.12 -5.01 0.92
N VAL A 18 -9.74 -3.84 0.92
CA VAL A 18 -9.17 -2.63 1.53
C VAL A 18 -9.56 -2.61 3.01
N LYS A 19 -8.55 -2.51 3.88
CA LYS A 19 -8.70 -2.34 5.32
C LYS A 19 -8.08 -1.02 5.74
N ASP A 20 -8.79 -0.25 6.56
CA ASP A 20 -8.19 0.91 7.22
C ASP A 20 -7.22 0.42 8.30
N HIS A 21 -5.97 0.86 8.22
CA HIS A 21 -4.96 0.59 9.24
C HIS A 21 -4.90 1.72 10.28
N GLY A 22 -5.41 2.90 9.93
CA GLY A 22 -5.37 4.10 10.77
C GLY A 22 -4.24 5.04 10.42
N ARG A 23 -3.91 5.92 11.38
CA ARG A 23 -2.95 7.01 11.22
C ARG A 23 -1.82 6.94 12.22
N PHE A 24 -0.65 7.46 11.83
CA PHE A 24 0.49 7.65 12.73
C PHE A 24 1.16 9.00 12.48
N VAL A 25 1.89 9.51 13.48
CA VAL A 25 2.59 10.80 13.41
C VAL A 25 3.77 10.75 12.45
N MET A 26 4.05 11.85 11.74
CA MET A 26 5.18 11.93 10.80
C MET A 26 6.52 12.19 11.50
N GLU A 27 6.85 11.32 12.46
CA GLU A 27 8.15 11.25 13.14
C GLU A 27 8.91 10.02 12.67
N ARG A 28 10.24 10.14 12.57
CA ARG A 28 11.10 9.07 12.05
C ARG A 28 10.86 7.72 12.73
N GLU A 29 10.80 7.72 14.06
CA GLU A 29 10.62 6.50 14.84
C GLU A 29 9.22 5.89 14.66
N ALA A 30 8.19 6.71 14.50
CA ALA A 30 6.84 6.23 14.20
C ALA A 30 6.77 5.60 12.79
N VAL A 31 7.42 6.21 11.79
CA VAL A 31 7.53 5.65 10.43
C VAL A 31 8.25 4.30 10.46
N LEU A 32 9.37 4.20 11.18
CA LEU A 32 10.13 2.95 11.30
C LEU A 32 9.37 1.88 12.09
N ALA A 33 8.66 2.27 13.15
CA ALA A 33 7.82 1.34 13.90
C ALA A 33 6.69 0.78 13.04
N PHE A 34 6.04 1.61 12.21
CA PHE A 34 5.08 1.16 11.21
C PHE A 34 5.74 0.18 10.22
N ALA A 35 6.88 0.56 9.63
CA ALA A 35 7.56 -0.26 8.64
C ALA A 35 7.95 -1.65 9.18
N ASN A 36 8.49 -1.71 10.40
CA ASN A 36 8.91 -2.98 11.02
C ASN A 36 7.74 -3.88 11.45
N LYS A 37 6.62 -3.28 11.89
CA LYS A 37 5.51 -4.05 12.49
C LYS A 37 4.44 -4.46 11.49
N VAL A 38 4.34 -3.76 10.37
CA VAL A 38 3.20 -3.87 9.45
C VAL A 38 3.61 -4.31 8.06
N LEU A 39 4.77 -3.87 7.57
CA LEU A 39 5.19 -4.14 6.20
C LEU A 39 6.03 -5.41 6.08
N THR A 40 6.00 -6.03 4.91
CA THR A 40 6.88 -7.13 4.53
C THR A 40 7.69 -6.78 3.26
N PRO A 41 8.83 -7.47 3.02
CA PRO A 41 9.64 -7.27 1.82
C PRO A 41 8.91 -7.47 0.50
N GLU A 42 7.74 -8.11 0.50
CA GLU A 42 6.90 -8.36 -0.68
C GLU A 42 5.93 -7.21 -0.98
N ASP A 43 5.72 -6.29 -0.03
CA ASP A 43 4.73 -5.22 -0.15
C ASP A 43 5.11 -4.18 -1.21
N ASP A 44 4.09 -3.63 -1.86
CA ASP A 44 4.20 -2.39 -2.64
C ASP A 44 3.61 -1.24 -1.84
N VAL A 45 4.40 -0.22 -1.52
CA VAL A 45 3.88 0.99 -0.85
C VAL A 45 3.62 2.08 -1.87
N VAL A 46 2.39 2.59 -1.90
CA VAL A 46 2.03 3.77 -2.71
C VAL A 46 1.92 4.99 -1.79
N LEU A 47 2.64 6.07 -2.10
CA LEU A 47 2.62 7.34 -1.38
C LEU A 47 1.92 8.41 -2.21
N GLU A 48 0.98 9.13 -1.61
CA GLU A 48 0.38 10.33 -2.21
C GLU A 48 1.39 11.49 -2.23
N ALA A 49 1.56 12.13 -3.39
CA ALA A 49 2.59 13.15 -3.61
C ALA A 49 2.20 14.54 -3.03
N THR A 50 2.50 14.76 -1.75
CA THR A 50 2.19 16.01 -1.01
C THR A 50 3.43 16.56 -0.27
N GLY A 51 4.50 16.88 -1.00
CA GLY A 51 5.67 17.59 -0.45
C GLY A 51 6.57 16.79 0.52
N ASN A 52 7.89 16.85 0.30
CA ASN A 52 8.96 16.14 1.05
C ASN A 52 8.78 14.61 1.23
N THR A 53 8.23 13.94 0.23
CA THR A 53 8.07 12.47 0.19
C THR A 53 9.41 11.71 0.17
N ALA A 54 10.50 12.36 -0.24
CA ALA A 54 11.82 11.73 -0.40
C ALA A 54 12.36 11.09 0.89
N ILE A 55 12.13 11.70 2.06
CA ILE A 55 12.57 11.15 3.34
C ILE A 55 11.82 9.86 3.66
N ILE A 56 10.50 9.85 3.43
CA ILE A 56 9.62 8.70 3.70
C ILE A 56 10.02 7.54 2.79
N VAL A 57 10.23 7.80 1.50
CA VAL A 57 10.71 6.79 0.54
C VAL A 57 11.98 6.13 1.07
N ARG A 58 12.97 6.91 1.51
CA ARG A 58 14.23 6.37 2.03
C ARG A 58 14.04 5.54 3.30
N LEU A 59 13.11 5.91 4.18
CA LEU A 59 12.82 5.16 5.40
C LEU A 59 12.10 3.84 5.11
N LEU A 60 11.21 3.81 4.12
CA LEU A 60 10.39 2.62 3.83
C LEU A 60 11.07 1.64 2.87
N THR A 61 11.91 2.11 1.94
CA THR A 61 12.56 1.28 0.91
C THR A 61 13.23 0.00 1.45
N PRO A 62 13.92 0.00 2.62
CA PRO A 62 14.53 -1.22 3.15
C PRO A 62 13.55 -2.32 3.58
N PHE A 63 12.26 -1.99 3.75
CA PHE A 63 11.25 -2.88 4.34
C PHE A 63 10.30 -3.49 3.32
N VAL A 64 10.33 -3.02 2.06
CA VAL A 64 9.32 -3.33 1.05
C VAL A 64 9.93 -3.56 -0.31
N ARG A 65 9.18 -4.19 -1.22
CA ARG A 65 9.63 -4.48 -2.58
C ARG A 65 9.90 -3.21 -3.37
N ARG A 66 9.00 -2.23 -3.24
CA ARG A 66 9.14 -0.90 -3.86
C ARG A 66 8.23 0.13 -3.20
N VAL A 67 8.66 1.38 -3.31
CA VAL A 67 7.85 2.56 -2.97
C VAL A 67 7.53 3.31 -4.25
N VAL A 68 6.24 3.54 -4.50
CA VAL A 68 5.72 4.26 -5.66
C VAL A 68 5.16 5.59 -5.17
N ILE A 69 5.66 6.69 -5.72
CA ILE A 69 5.04 8.00 -5.52
C ILE A 69 3.98 8.17 -6.62
N ALA A 70 2.76 8.45 -6.21
CA ALA A 70 1.63 8.61 -7.11
C ALA A 70 0.87 9.89 -6.76
N ASN A 71 0.34 10.57 -7.78
CA ASN A 71 -0.65 11.61 -7.52
C ASN A 71 -1.97 10.97 -7.03
N PRO A 72 -2.88 11.73 -6.40
CA PRO A 72 -4.10 11.15 -5.80
C PRO A 72 -4.97 10.39 -6.80
N LEU A 73 -4.98 10.81 -8.08
CA LEU A 73 -5.69 10.13 -9.16
C LEU A 73 -5.07 8.77 -9.50
N GLN A 74 -3.74 8.68 -9.53
CA GLN A 74 -2.98 7.46 -9.76
C GLN A 74 -3.12 6.47 -8.59
N VAL A 75 -3.10 6.94 -7.35
CA VAL A 75 -3.33 6.09 -6.17
C VAL A 75 -4.69 5.40 -6.27
N ARG A 76 -5.74 6.17 -6.58
CA ARG A 76 -7.09 5.63 -6.77
C ARG A 76 -7.13 4.64 -7.92
N ALA A 77 -6.54 4.98 -9.07
CA ALA A 77 -6.51 4.08 -10.24
C ALA A 77 -5.78 2.75 -9.94
N ILE A 78 -4.66 2.78 -9.23
CA ILE A 78 -3.91 1.57 -8.83
C ILE A 78 -4.73 0.72 -7.86
N ALA A 79 -5.35 1.33 -6.86
CA ALA A 79 -6.22 0.62 -5.91
C ALA A 79 -7.40 -0.05 -6.62
N TRP A 80 -8.07 0.66 -7.54
CA TRP A 80 -9.16 0.11 -8.34
C TRP A 80 -8.72 -1.00 -9.29
N ALA A 81 -7.56 -0.84 -9.94
CA ALA A 81 -7.02 -1.84 -10.85
C ALA A 81 -6.71 -3.14 -10.12
N LYS A 82 -5.97 -3.10 -9.01
CA LYS A 82 -5.64 -4.31 -8.22
C LYS A 82 -6.90 -5.05 -7.74
N VAL A 83 -7.90 -4.33 -7.21
CA VAL A 83 -9.18 -4.94 -6.80
C VAL A 83 -9.91 -5.62 -7.96
N LYS A 84 -9.84 -5.07 -9.17
CA LYS A 84 -10.50 -5.65 -10.35
C LYS A 84 -9.75 -6.88 -10.85
N THR A 85 -8.42 -6.89 -10.82
CA THR A 85 -7.62 -8.05 -11.25
C THR A 85 -7.78 -9.22 -10.29
N ASP A 86 -7.69 -8.99 -8.97
CA ASP A 86 -7.83 -10.07 -7.96
C ASP A 86 -9.21 -10.75 -8.02
N LYS A 87 -10.28 -9.99 -8.33
CA LYS A 87 -11.63 -10.55 -8.52
C LYS A 87 -11.75 -11.42 -9.77
N ILE A 88 -10.99 -11.13 -10.82
CA ILE A 88 -11.01 -11.93 -12.06
C ILE A 88 -10.20 -13.21 -11.85
N ASP A 89 -9.06 -13.14 -11.15
CA ASP A 89 -8.24 -14.32 -10.85
C ASP A 89 -8.95 -15.28 -9.87
N ALA A 90 -9.70 -14.75 -8.89
CA ALA A 90 -10.52 -15.55 -7.98
C ALA A 90 -11.67 -16.32 -8.66
N ALA A 91 -12.09 -15.92 -9.87
CA ALA A 91 -13.17 -16.56 -10.62
C ALA A 91 -12.70 -17.66 -11.60
N THR A 92 -11.39 -17.92 -11.72
CA THR A 92 -10.83 -18.84 -12.74
C THR A 92 -10.42 -20.22 -12.16
N LEU A 93 -10.97 -20.62 -11.01
CA LEU A 93 -10.74 -21.95 -10.42
C LEU A 93 -12.06 -22.71 -10.24
N GLU A 94 -12.64 -23.18 -11.35
CA GLU A 94 -13.43 -24.41 -11.34
C GLU A 94 -12.63 -25.51 -12.05
N PRO A 95 -12.19 -26.57 -11.35
CA PRO A 95 -11.78 -27.78 -12.03
C PRO A 95 -13.04 -28.44 -12.63
N ALA A 96 -13.08 -28.51 -13.95
CA ALA A 96 -14.12 -29.23 -14.69
C ALA A 96 -14.32 -30.64 -14.10
N PRO A 97 -15.57 -31.11 -13.93
CA PRO A 97 -15.80 -32.47 -13.45
C PRO A 97 -15.23 -33.45 -14.47
N LEU A 98 -14.34 -34.32 -14.00
CA LEU A 98 -13.86 -35.46 -14.75
C LEU A 98 -15.06 -36.36 -15.05
N VAL A 99 -15.36 -36.54 -16.35
CA VAL A 99 -16.28 -37.55 -16.89
C VAL A 99 -15.63 -38.93 -16.93
#